data_AF-A0AAW1NL31-F1
#
_entry.id   AF-A0AAW1NL31-F1
#
_cell.length_a   1.000
_cell.length_b   1.000
_cell.length_c   1.000
_cell.angle_alpha   90.00
_cell.angle_beta   90.00
_cell.angle_gamma   90.00
#
_symmetry.space_group_name_H-M   'P 1'
#
loop_
_entity.id
_entity.type
_entity.pdbx_description
1 polymer ?
#
loop_
_entity_poly.entity_id
_entity_poly.type
_entity_poly.pdbx_seq_one_letter_code
_entity_poly.pdbx_strand_id
1 'polypeptide(L)'
;MMIQMAKIFGIRTIGVIRREEQKKELLEAGADEVLVASGESDGEDIAARVKEITKDQGAYGAIDAVAGVMTQRLLAAVRPKGTLLVYGLMSGLTFSGSILDVLIELKVITGFHIDKWKQSCGREKHQKLLKEVMDMFAEGKVTGVVGETFPLESVAEAVQATTKAGKKGKVLLKD
;
A
#
# COMPACT_ATOMS: atom_id res chain seq x y z
N MET A 1 -7.51 4.52 -2.85
CA MET A 1 -7.04 5.65 -2.02
C MET A 1 -5.56 5.96 -2.18
N MET A 2 -4.61 5.10 -1.78
CA MET A 2 -3.16 5.42 -1.91
C MET A 2 -2.74 5.82 -3.33
N ILE A 3 -3.20 5.08 -4.34
CA ILE A 3 -2.95 5.39 -5.75
C ILE A 3 -3.51 6.77 -6.13
N GLN A 4 -4.76 7.06 -5.74
CA GLN A 4 -5.38 8.37 -6.00
C GLN A 4 -4.59 9.52 -5.34
N MET A 5 -4.11 9.32 -4.10
CA MET A 5 -3.25 10.30 -3.43
C MET A 5 -1.90 10.46 -4.13
N ALA A 6 -1.27 9.35 -4.55
CA ALA A 6 -0.01 9.40 -5.30
C ALA A 6 -0.17 10.19 -6.61
N LYS A 7 -1.28 9.98 -7.33
CA LYS A 7 -1.62 10.75 -8.54
C LYS A 7 -1.77 12.24 -8.24
N ILE A 8 -2.46 12.62 -7.16
CA ILE A 8 -2.57 14.03 -6.73
C ILE A 8 -1.19 14.65 -6.45
N PHE A 9 -0.28 13.87 -5.87
CA PHE A 9 1.09 14.30 -5.59
C PHE A 9 2.06 14.17 -6.77
N GLY A 10 1.59 13.76 -7.95
CA GLY A 10 2.45 13.58 -9.14
C GLY A 10 3.46 12.43 -9.01
N ILE A 11 3.17 11.44 -8.16
CA ILE A 11 4.03 10.29 -7.92
C ILE A 11 3.60 9.16 -8.86
N ARG A 12 4.53 8.68 -9.71
CA ARG A 12 4.34 7.48 -10.53
C ARG A 12 4.30 6.23 -9.64
N THR A 13 3.33 5.35 -9.86
CA THR A 13 3.07 4.18 -9.03
C THR A 13 3.16 2.86 -9.79
N ILE A 14 3.68 1.84 -9.10
CA ILE A 14 3.66 0.44 -9.55
C ILE A 14 2.89 -0.34 -8.48
N GLY A 15 1.65 -0.74 -8.78
CA GLY A 15 0.82 -1.54 -7.89
C GLY A 15 1.22 -3.01 -7.94
N VAL A 16 1.38 -3.67 -6.80
CA VAL A 16 1.62 -5.12 -6.73
C VAL A 16 0.39 -5.81 -6.16
N ILE A 17 -0.17 -6.76 -6.90
CA ILE A 17 -1.37 -7.52 -6.54
C ILE A 17 -1.11 -9.02 -6.67
N ARG A 18 -2.02 -9.85 -6.16
CA ARG A 18 -1.90 -11.32 -6.24
C ARG A 18 -2.86 -11.96 -7.25
N ARG A 19 -3.76 -11.17 -7.83
CA ARG A 19 -4.89 -11.64 -8.64
C ARG A 19 -5.15 -10.68 -9.79
N GLU A 20 -5.18 -11.19 -11.02
CA GLU A 20 -5.35 -10.36 -12.23
C GLU A 20 -6.64 -9.53 -12.20
N GLU A 21 -7.69 -10.04 -11.54
CA GLU A 21 -8.98 -9.35 -11.45
C GLU A 21 -8.88 -8.00 -10.70
N GLN A 22 -7.86 -7.81 -9.86
CA GLN A 22 -7.64 -6.56 -9.12
C GLN A 22 -6.98 -5.47 -9.98
N LYS A 23 -6.42 -5.84 -11.15
CA LYS A 23 -5.63 -4.93 -11.98
C LYS A 23 -6.44 -3.78 -12.53
N LYS A 24 -7.62 -4.08 -13.07
CA LYS A 24 -8.54 -3.10 -13.66
C LYS A 24 -8.88 -2.01 -12.65
N GLU A 25 -9.22 -2.39 -11.41
CA GLU A 25 -9.56 -1.45 -10.34
C GLU A 25 -8.40 -0.49 -10.01
N LEU A 26 -7.15 -0.99 -9.95
CA LEU A 26 -5.99 -0.14 -9.66
C LEU A 26 -5.68 0.84 -10.79
N LEU A 27 -5.79 0.40 -12.05
CA LEU A 27 -5.62 1.26 -13.22
C LEU A 27 -6.69 2.36 -13.27
N GLU A 28 -7.96 2.01 -13.02
CA GLU A 28 -9.07 2.97 -12.91
C GLU A 28 -8.87 3.95 -11.74
N ALA A 29 -8.28 3.49 -10.63
CA ALA A 29 -7.89 4.36 -9.52
C ALA A 29 -6.71 5.29 -9.83
N GLY A 30 -6.03 5.08 -10.98
CA GLY A 30 -4.95 5.94 -11.48
C GLY A 30 -3.54 5.37 -11.29
N ALA A 31 -3.38 4.06 -11.14
CA ALA A 31 -2.05 3.44 -11.12
C ALA A 31 -1.40 3.54 -12.50
N ASP A 32 -0.10 3.81 -12.56
CA ASP A 32 0.64 3.88 -13.83
C ASP A 32 0.99 2.49 -14.35
N GLU A 33 1.38 1.59 -13.44
CA GLU A 33 1.72 0.20 -13.75
C GLU A 33 1.13 -0.73 -12.69
N VAL A 34 0.83 -1.97 -13.07
CA VAL A 34 0.35 -2.99 -12.15
C VAL A 34 1.00 -4.34 -12.45
N LEU A 35 1.62 -4.93 -11.44
CA LEU A 35 2.27 -6.24 -11.47
C LEU A 35 1.45 -7.26 -10.68
N VAL A 36 1.31 -8.45 -11.23
CA VAL A 36 0.63 -9.57 -10.57
C VAL A 36 1.68 -10.56 -10.10
N ALA A 37 1.74 -10.76 -8.79
CA ALA A 37 2.64 -11.68 -8.10
C ALA A 37 1.81 -12.71 -7.32
N SER A 38 1.48 -13.82 -7.98
CA SER A 38 0.60 -14.89 -7.49
C SER A 38 1.30 -16.07 -6.81
N GLY A 39 2.63 -16.20 -6.90
CA GLY A 39 3.41 -17.37 -6.45
C GLY A 39 4.64 -17.06 -5.58
N GLU A 40 5.26 -18.13 -5.05
CA GLU A 40 6.48 -18.10 -4.22
C GLU A 40 7.75 -17.73 -5.02
N SER A 41 7.77 -18.01 -6.33
CA SER A 41 8.83 -17.65 -7.28
C SER A 41 8.82 -16.18 -7.75
N ASP A 42 7.73 -15.44 -7.52
CA ASP A 42 7.50 -14.14 -8.16
C ASP A 42 8.30 -12.98 -7.51
N GLY A 43 9.21 -13.30 -6.59
CA GLY A 43 10.05 -12.30 -5.93
C GLY A 43 11.14 -11.74 -6.81
N GLU A 44 11.83 -12.62 -7.54
CA GLU A 44 12.79 -12.22 -8.58
C GLU A 44 12.09 -11.51 -9.73
N ASP A 45 10.82 -11.89 -9.99
CA ASP A 45 9.98 -11.24 -11.00
C ASP A 45 9.66 -9.78 -10.63
N ILE A 46 9.20 -9.49 -9.41
CA ILE A 46 8.88 -8.09 -9.04
C ILE A 46 10.09 -7.16 -9.22
N ALA A 47 11.27 -7.53 -8.72
CA ALA A 47 12.45 -6.69 -8.83
C ALA A 47 12.90 -6.50 -10.29
N ALA A 48 12.88 -7.55 -11.10
CA ALA A 48 13.21 -7.49 -12.51
C ALA A 48 12.22 -6.62 -13.30
N ARG A 49 10.91 -6.82 -13.09
CA ARG A 49 9.85 -6.04 -13.74
C ARG A 49 9.87 -4.57 -13.34
N VAL A 50 10.15 -4.28 -12.06
CA VAL A 50 10.34 -2.90 -11.60
C VAL A 50 11.55 -2.27 -12.28
N LYS A 51 12.68 -2.98 -12.41
CA LYS A 51 13.85 -2.50 -13.16
C LYS A 51 13.51 -2.22 -14.63
N GLU A 52 12.80 -3.12 -15.31
CA GLU A 52 12.34 -2.92 -16.69
C GLU A 52 11.51 -1.63 -16.81
N ILE A 53 10.51 -1.45 -15.94
CA ILE A 53 9.64 -0.26 -15.89
C ILE A 53 10.42 1.04 -15.59
N THR A 54 11.49 0.93 -14.82
CA THR A 54 12.30 2.06 -14.32
C THR A 54 13.63 2.22 -15.06
N LYS A 55 13.84 1.50 -16.17
CA LYS A 55 15.09 1.52 -16.96
C LYS A 55 16.32 1.23 -16.09
N ASP A 56 16.26 0.10 -15.40
CA ASP A 56 17.28 -0.45 -14.48
C ASP A 56 17.57 0.38 -13.22
N GLN A 57 16.81 1.45 -12.97
CA GLN A 57 17.04 2.29 -11.79
C GLN A 57 16.46 1.69 -10.50
N GLY A 58 15.38 0.92 -10.58
CA GLY A 58 14.61 0.49 -9.41
C GLY A 58 13.65 1.57 -8.89
N ALA A 59 12.77 1.19 -7.96
CA ALA A 59 11.80 2.12 -7.37
C ALA A 59 12.47 3.07 -6.37
N TYR A 60 12.08 4.36 -6.36
CA TYR A 60 12.55 5.35 -5.37
C TYR A 60 12.26 4.93 -3.93
N GLY A 61 11.11 4.28 -3.74
CA GLY A 61 10.72 3.66 -2.49
C GLY A 61 9.53 2.74 -2.71
N ALA A 62 9.18 2.01 -1.67
CA ALA A 62 8.05 1.09 -1.67
C ALA A 62 7.31 1.18 -0.33
N ILE A 63 6.03 0.83 -0.36
CA ILE A 63 5.17 0.81 0.84
C ILE A 63 4.60 -0.61 0.99
N ASP A 64 4.74 -1.19 2.18
CA ASP A 64 4.37 -2.58 2.47
C ASP A 64 3.32 -2.67 3.58
N ALA A 65 2.17 -3.27 3.24
CA ALA A 65 1.09 -3.60 4.17
C ALA A 65 1.06 -5.10 4.54
N VAL A 66 1.80 -5.92 3.80
CA VAL A 66 1.72 -7.38 3.81
C VAL A 66 2.74 -7.98 4.76
N ALA A 67 3.95 -7.42 4.78
CA ALA A 67 5.09 -7.93 5.51
C ALA A 67 5.61 -9.28 4.98
N GLY A 68 6.51 -9.93 5.73
CA GLY A 68 7.04 -11.25 5.42
C GLY A 68 7.83 -11.29 4.12
N VAL A 69 7.55 -12.28 3.28
CA VAL A 69 8.19 -12.45 1.97
C VAL A 69 7.99 -11.22 1.08
N MET A 70 6.86 -10.51 1.18
CA MET A 70 6.63 -9.31 0.37
C MET A 70 7.63 -8.19 0.71
N THR A 71 7.99 -8.03 1.99
CA THR A 71 9.01 -7.05 2.42
C THR A 71 10.34 -7.32 1.73
N GLN A 72 10.77 -8.59 1.67
CA GLN A 72 12.00 -8.98 0.99
C GLN A 72 11.96 -8.64 -0.50
N ARG A 73 10.85 -8.97 -1.18
CA ARG A 73 10.67 -8.72 -2.61
C ARG A 73 10.67 -7.23 -2.94
N LEU A 74 9.95 -6.43 -2.15
CA LEU A 74 9.92 -4.98 -2.32
C LEU A 74 11.28 -4.34 -2.04
N LEU A 75 12.03 -4.82 -1.04
CA LEU A 75 13.38 -4.33 -0.75
C LEU A 75 14.34 -4.55 -1.95
N ALA A 76 14.25 -5.71 -2.59
CA ALA A 76 15.04 -6.01 -3.79
C ALA A 76 14.68 -5.10 -4.98
N ALA A 77 13.41 -4.70 -5.10
CA ALA A 77 12.92 -3.81 -6.16
C ALA A 77 13.22 -2.31 -5.92
N VAL A 78 13.51 -1.93 -4.67
CA VAL A 78 13.89 -0.56 -4.32
C VAL A 78 15.32 -0.27 -4.80
N ARG A 79 15.54 0.93 -5.32
CA ARG A 79 16.84 1.40 -5.81
C ARG A 79 17.86 1.60 -4.68
N PRO A 80 19.15 1.70 -4.99
CA PRO A 80 20.15 2.11 -4.00
C PRO A 80 19.79 3.45 -3.34
N LYS A 81 19.96 3.56 -2.02
CA LYS A 81 19.54 4.70 -1.19
C LYS A 81 18.03 4.96 -1.18
N GLY A 82 17.23 4.03 -1.67
CA GLY A 82 15.76 4.10 -1.60
C GLY A 82 15.22 3.66 -0.23
N THR A 83 13.91 3.85 -0.03
CA THR A 83 13.26 3.54 1.25
C THR A 83 12.09 2.58 1.08
N LEU A 84 12.09 1.48 1.83
CA LEU A 84 10.95 0.61 2.05
C LEU A 84 10.27 0.99 3.37
N LEU A 85 9.01 1.42 3.28
CA LEU A 85 8.18 1.80 4.43
C LEU A 85 7.16 0.70 4.72
N VAL A 86 7.28 0.04 5.87
CA VAL A 86 6.35 -0.99 6.33
C VAL A 86 5.31 -0.35 7.25
N TYR A 87 4.02 -0.54 6.97
CA TYR A 87 2.93 0.03 7.78
C TYR A 87 1.86 -0.99 8.17
N GLY A 88 1.98 -2.24 7.71
CA GLY A 88 1.05 -3.32 8.03
C GLY A 88 1.74 -4.67 8.16
N LEU A 89 1.02 -5.61 8.79
CA LEU A 89 1.46 -6.98 9.06
C LEU A 89 0.38 -7.98 8.64
N MET A 90 -0.13 -7.85 7.40
CA MET A 90 -1.26 -8.69 6.95
C MET A 90 -0.93 -10.19 6.90
N SER A 91 0.33 -10.54 6.62
CA SER A 91 0.78 -11.93 6.60
C SER A 91 1.03 -12.52 7.99
N GLY A 92 1.28 -11.69 9.01
CA GLY A 92 1.72 -12.15 10.33
C GLY A 92 3.16 -12.70 10.37
N LEU A 93 3.90 -12.63 9.27
CA LEU A 93 5.21 -13.28 9.13
C LEU A 93 6.37 -12.31 9.37
N THR A 94 7.48 -12.87 9.84
CA THR A 94 8.79 -12.19 9.87
C THR A 94 9.36 -12.09 8.46
N PHE A 95 10.20 -11.09 8.21
CA PHE A 95 10.93 -10.96 6.95
C PHE A 95 12.40 -11.33 7.14
N SER A 96 13.05 -11.75 6.05
CA SER A 96 14.50 -11.88 5.95
C SER A 96 14.98 -11.04 4.77
N GLY A 97 16.03 -10.25 4.96
CA GLY A 97 16.54 -9.33 3.95
C GLY A 97 18.05 -9.51 3.71
N SER A 98 18.52 -9.10 2.54
CA SER A 98 19.95 -9.10 2.23
C SER A 98 20.67 -8.02 3.03
N ILE A 99 21.74 -8.37 3.74
CA ILE A 99 22.57 -7.36 4.42
C ILE A 99 23.26 -6.43 3.40
N LEU A 100 23.49 -6.90 2.17
CA LEU A 100 24.10 -6.09 1.12
C LEU A 100 23.17 -4.96 0.66
N ASP A 101 21.85 -5.19 0.67
CA ASP A 101 20.86 -4.14 0.39
C ASP A 101 20.99 -2.96 1.37
N VAL A 102 21.33 -3.25 2.62
CA VAL A 102 21.47 -2.24 3.67
C VAL A 102 22.88 -1.65 3.68
N LEU A 103 23.92 -2.50 3.67
CA LEU A 103 25.30 -2.08 3.87
C LEU A 103 25.91 -1.46 2.61
N ILE A 104 25.65 -2.04 1.44
CA ILE A 104 26.27 -1.64 0.17
C ILE A 104 25.35 -0.70 -0.60
N GLU A 105 24.09 -1.12 -0.77
CA GLU A 105 23.11 -0.32 -1.53
C GLU A 105 22.49 0.80 -0.69
N LEU A 106 22.78 0.86 0.61
CA LEU A 106 22.33 1.90 1.54
C LEU A 106 20.80 2.07 1.55
N LYS A 107 20.04 0.99 1.30
CA LYS A 107 18.58 1.03 1.36
C LYS A 107 18.13 1.14 2.81
N VAL A 108 17.04 1.89 3.02
CA VAL A 108 16.44 2.07 4.34
C VAL A 108 15.16 1.25 4.43
N ILE A 109 15.04 0.47 5.51
CA ILE A 109 13.78 -0.16 5.91
C ILE A 109 13.29 0.58 7.15
N THR A 110 12.07 1.10 7.10
CA THR A 110 11.50 1.87 8.22
C THR A 110 10.02 1.56 8.41
N GLY A 111 9.48 1.96 9.56
CA GLY A 111 8.09 1.74 9.94
C GLY A 111 7.26 3.01 9.93
N PHE A 112 5.97 2.88 9.61
CA PHE A 112 4.97 3.90 9.89
C PHE A 112 3.84 3.33 10.73
N HIS A 113 3.53 3.98 11.86
CA HIS A 113 2.38 3.65 12.69
C HIS A 113 1.60 4.92 12.99
N ILE A 114 0.32 4.94 12.59
CA ILE A 114 -0.49 6.16 12.64
C ILE A 114 -0.60 6.74 14.06
N ASP A 115 -0.74 5.90 15.09
CA ASP A 115 -0.85 6.41 16.47
C ASP A 115 0.46 6.97 17.00
N LYS A 116 1.60 6.34 16.68
CA LYS A 116 2.92 6.88 17.06
C LYS A 116 3.20 8.20 16.34
N TRP A 117 2.82 8.30 15.06
CA TRP A 117 2.91 9.56 14.32
C TRP A 117 2.00 10.64 14.91
N LYS A 118 0.75 10.32 15.25
CA LYS A 118 -0.17 11.25 15.91
C LYS A 118 0.39 11.78 17.24
N GLN A 119 0.99 10.89 18.05
CA GLN A 119 1.62 11.26 19.32
C GLN A 119 2.83 12.19 19.13
N SER A 120 3.62 12.02 18.07
CA SER A 120 4.85 12.79 17.86
C SER A 120 4.67 14.08 17.05
N CYS A 121 3.66 14.16 16.17
CA CYS A 121 3.51 15.28 15.25
C CYS A 121 2.92 16.56 15.87
N GLY A 122 2.27 16.44 17.03
CA GLY A 122 1.59 17.54 17.71
C GLY A 122 0.18 17.82 17.17
N ARG A 123 -0.67 18.42 18.02
CA ARG A 123 -2.10 18.63 17.73
C ARG A 123 -2.35 19.47 16.49
N GLU A 124 -1.61 20.55 16.31
CA GLU A 124 -1.79 21.48 15.19
C GLU A 124 -1.50 20.81 13.84
N LYS A 125 -0.34 20.15 13.71
CA LYS A 125 0.04 19.43 12.50
C LYS A 125 -0.95 18.31 12.16
N HIS A 126 -1.42 17.58 13.17
CA HIS A 126 -2.45 16.55 12.99
C HIS A 126 -3.76 17.14 12.47
N GLN A 127 -4.26 18.22 13.09
CA GLN A 127 -5.51 18.87 12.68
C GLN A 127 -5.41 19.43 11.26
N LYS A 128 -4.28 20.08 10.92
CA LYS A 128 -4.03 20.58 9.57
C LYS A 128 -4.07 19.46 8.54
N LEU A 129 -3.32 18.38 8.75
CA LEU A 129 -3.28 17.26 7.81
C LEU A 129 -4.65 16.57 7.68
N LEU A 130 -5.36 16.38 8.81
CA LEU A 130 -6.71 15.81 8.79
C LEU A 130 -7.65 16.68 7.95
N LYS A 131 -7.61 18.01 8.13
CA LYS A 131 -8.42 18.93 7.34
C LYS A 131 -8.09 18.80 5.85
N GLU A 132 -6.81 18.84 5.47
CA GLU A 132 -6.39 18.69 4.07
C GLU A 132 -6.90 17.39 3.43
N VAL A 133 -6.81 16.27 4.16
CA VAL A 133 -7.34 14.98 3.68
C VAL A 133 -8.86 15.02 3.55
N MET A 134 -9.58 15.59 4.51
CA MET A 134 -11.04 15.70 4.47
C MET A 134 -11.51 16.62 3.35
N ASP A 135 -10.82 17.72 3.09
CA ASP A 135 -11.10 18.63 1.96
C ASP A 135 -10.95 17.87 0.63
N MET A 136 -9.92 17.02 0.47
CA MET A 136 -9.76 16.18 -0.74
C MET A 136 -10.93 15.20 -0.94
N PHE A 137 -11.52 14.68 0.14
CA PHE A 137 -12.73 13.85 0.05
C PHE A 137 -13.96 14.70 -0.33
N ALA A 138 -14.14 15.85 0.30
CA ALA A 138 -15.27 16.75 0.04
C ALA A 138 -15.27 17.26 -1.41
N GLU A 139 -14.10 17.51 -1.98
CA GLU A 139 -13.91 17.92 -3.37
C GLU A 139 -13.98 16.74 -4.36
N GLY A 140 -14.15 15.51 -3.90
CA GLY A 140 -14.19 14.32 -4.74
C GLY A 140 -12.85 13.93 -5.39
N LYS A 141 -11.74 14.56 -4.98
CA LYS A 141 -10.38 14.23 -5.47
C LYS A 141 -9.93 12.85 -5.02
N VAL A 142 -10.38 12.42 -3.84
CA VAL A 142 -10.18 11.06 -3.32
C VAL A 142 -11.54 10.47 -3.00
N THR A 143 -11.79 9.26 -3.49
CA THR A 143 -13.03 8.51 -3.26
C THR A 143 -12.73 7.15 -2.63
N GLY A 144 -13.64 6.71 -1.77
CA GLY A 144 -13.67 5.34 -1.27
C GLY A 144 -14.61 4.49 -2.10
N VAL A 145 -14.23 3.25 -2.39
CA VAL A 145 -15.16 2.25 -2.92
C VAL A 145 -15.97 1.73 -1.75
N VAL A 146 -17.27 2.04 -1.72
CA VAL A 146 -18.21 1.46 -0.79
C VAL A 146 -18.63 0.10 -1.33
N GLY A 147 -18.49 -0.92 -0.50
CA GLY A 147 -18.96 -2.26 -0.79
C GLY A 147 -20.34 -2.47 -0.20
N GLU A 148 -20.48 -3.54 0.58
CA GLU A 148 -21.72 -3.85 1.29
C GLU A 148 -21.94 -2.89 2.47
N THR A 149 -23.20 -2.54 2.71
CA THR A 149 -23.63 -1.76 3.87
C THR A 149 -24.57 -2.62 4.70
N PHE A 150 -24.29 -2.74 5.99
CA PHE A 150 -25.08 -3.51 6.95
C PHE A 150 -25.70 -2.58 7.98
N PRO A 151 -26.89 -2.91 8.50
CA PRO A 151 -27.42 -2.22 9.67
C PRO A 151 -26.54 -2.47 10.90
N LEU A 152 -26.58 -1.57 11.88
CA LEU A 152 -25.73 -1.64 13.07
C LEU A 152 -25.99 -2.92 13.90
N GLU A 153 -27.20 -3.45 13.86
CA GLU A 153 -27.59 -4.71 14.50
C GLU A 153 -26.89 -5.92 13.87
N SER A 154 -26.43 -5.80 12.61
CA SER A 154 -25.75 -6.84 11.84
C SER A 154 -24.22 -6.69 11.83
N VAL A 155 -23.64 -6.20 12.93
CA VAL A 155 -22.19 -6.06 13.09
C VAL A 155 -21.46 -7.39 12.87
N ALA A 156 -22.03 -8.51 13.31
CA ALA A 156 -21.41 -9.82 13.15
C ALA A 156 -21.27 -10.20 11.67
N GLU A 157 -22.34 -10.03 10.88
CA GLU A 157 -22.32 -10.27 9.44
C GLU A 157 -21.39 -9.29 8.72
N ALA A 158 -21.39 -8.01 9.13
CA ALA A 158 -20.50 -6.99 8.56
C ALA A 158 -19.02 -7.35 8.76
N VAL A 159 -18.64 -7.80 9.97
CA VAL A 159 -17.27 -8.25 10.26
C VAL A 159 -16.92 -9.47 9.41
N GLN A 160 -17.81 -10.46 9.30
CA GLN A 160 -17.58 -11.62 8.44
C GLN A 160 -17.41 -11.22 6.97
N ALA A 161 -18.18 -10.24 6.48
CA ALA A 161 -18.02 -9.72 5.13
C ALA A 161 -16.65 -9.05 4.91
N THR A 162 -16.05 -8.45 5.94
CA THR A 162 -14.71 -7.84 5.83
C THR A 162 -13.58 -8.86 5.64
N THR A 163 -13.74 -10.09 6.11
CA THR A 163 -12.71 -11.15 6.03
C THR A 163 -12.81 -12.00 4.76
N LYS A 164 -13.93 -11.91 4.01
CA LYS A 164 -14.10 -12.60 2.73
C LYS A 164 -13.09 -12.09 1.69
N ALA A 165 -12.38 -13.03 1.07
CA ALA A 165 -11.52 -12.72 -0.07
C ALA A 165 -12.35 -12.20 -1.25
N GLY A 166 -11.85 -11.18 -1.95
CA GLY A 166 -12.51 -10.63 -3.13
C GLY A 166 -13.64 -9.61 -2.85
N LYS A 167 -13.77 -9.13 -1.61
CA LYS A 167 -14.74 -8.07 -1.28
C LYS A 167 -14.49 -6.81 -2.12
N LYS A 168 -15.57 -6.24 -2.66
CA LYS A 168 -15.52 -5.00 -3.47
C LYS A 168 -15.60 -3.79 -2.55
N GLY A 169 -14.47 -3.33 -2.02
CA GLY A 169 -14.39 -2.09 -1.24
C GLY A 169 -14.58 -2.22 0.27
N LYS A 170 -14.98 -1.11 0.91
CA LYS A 170 -15.15 -0.98 2.35
C LYS A 170 -16.56 -1.41 2.76
N VAL A 171 -16.66 -2.27 3.79
CA VAL A 171 -17.94 -2.62 4.40
C VAL A 171 -18.32 -1.50 5.35
N LEU A 172 -19.55 -1.00 5.25
CA LEU A 172 -20.06 0.08 6.09
C LEU A 172 -21.12 -0.44 7.05
N LEU A 173 -21.21 0.22 8.20
CA LEU A 173 -22.33 0.10 9.13
C LEU A 173 -23.20 1.34 9.01
N LYS A 174 -24.51 1.15 9.08
CA LYS A 174 -25.51 2.21 9.04
C LYS A 174 -26.52 2.03 10.18
N ASP A 175 -26.94 3.13 10.75
CA ASP A 175 -28.02 3.25 11.73
C ASP A 175 -29.42 3.26 11.11
#